data_AF-A0A6M2EQ26-F1
#
_entry.id   AF-A0A6M2EQ26-F1
#
_cell.length_a   1.000
_cell.length_b   1.000
_cell.length_c   1.000
_cell.angle_alpha   90.00
_cell.angle_beta   90.00
_cell.angle_gamma   90.00
#
_symmetry.space_group_name_H-M   'P 1'
#
loop_
_entity.id
_entity.type
_entity.pdbx_description
1 polymer ?
#
loop_
_entity_poly.entity_id
_entity_poly.type
_entity_poly.pdbx_seq_one_letter_code
_entity_poly.pdbx_strand_id
1 'polypeptide(L)'
;MGVDLRQVVAGVLTLTMFVMLGNMIKRDHFDSVEGKFPGARDVEFDSEKVSEQGLVTFSKKSTNGPWVEGGLDLKPCWKESNFDDVESKGFVTFSLTNGPEYHVSQIADAVVVARYIGATLVLPDIRGNKPGDERKFEEIYDVEKFVKSLVGVVKVVKGLPEDVSIRDFAVVKVPNRVSEDHIAEQIEPVFRTNSNVRLATFFPSVNMRKTTKTSASDPVACLAMFGTLELQPEVNEVVDSMIERLRTLSRKSDGRFIAVDLRVEILDKKGCHGSSATGTKSCFNAQEIAIFLRKIGFGKDTTIYLTQPRWDESLDVLKDIFPKTYTKESILPADKKAKFLESEDSEFEKVIDFYMCSQSDVFVPAISGLFYANVAGKRIASGKTQILVPADIPGTSSSVTNHFSPYISKKNHLAHSCFC
;
A
#
# COMPACT_ATOMS: atom_id res chain seq x y z
N MET A 1 8.68 66.31 -8.76
CA MET A 1 7.86 65.11 -8.97
C MET A 1 6.73 65.14 -7.95
N GLY A 2 5.57 65.69 -8.34
CA GLY A 2 4.39 65.75 -7.47
C GLY A 2 3.62 64.45 -7.62
N VAL A 3 3.38 63.75 -6.50
CA VAL A 3 2.56 62.54 -6.49
C VAL A 3 1.10 62.96 -6.70
N ASP A 4 0.44 62.38 -7.70
CA ASP A 4 -0.96 62.65 -7.99
C ASP A 4 -1.84 62.15 -6.83
N LEU A 5 -2.50 63.10 -6.17
CA LEU A 5 -3.33 62.87 -5.00
C LEU A 5 -4.45 61.87 -5.29
N ARG A 6 -4.90 61.75 -6.55
CA ARG A 6 -5.91 60.77 -6.95
C ARG A 6 -5.38 59.33 -6.91
N GLN A 7 -4.11 59.14 -7.23
CA GLN A 7 -3.46 57.84 -7.22
C GLN A 7 -3.20 57.34 -5.79
N VAL A 8 -2.91 58.27 -4.87
CA VAL A 8 -2.79 57.97 -3.44
C VAL A 8 -4.14 57.57 -2.85
N VAL A 9 -5.21 58.31 -3.18
CA VAL A 9 -6.57 57.99 -2.70
C VAL A 9 -7.05 56.64 -3.25
N ALA A 10 -6.76 56.33 -4.51
CA ALA A 10 -7.07 55.02 -5.09
C ALA A 10 -6.29 53.87 -4.40
N GLY A 11 -5.02 54.10 -4.07
CA GLY A 11 -4.19 53.15 -3.30
C GLY A 11 -4.70 52.91 -1.89
N VAL A 12 -5.17 53.94 -1.20
CA VAL A 12 -5.75 53.82 0.15
C VAL A 12 -7.08 53.08 0.10
N LEU A 13 -7.96 53.40 -0.86
CA LEU A 13 -9.25 52.72 -1.01
C LEU A 13 -9.10 51.23 -1.32
N THR A 14 -8.17 50.87 -2.22
CA THR A 14 -7.89 49.46 -2.51
C THR A 14 -7.33 48.71 -1.30
N LEU A 15 -6.39 49.30 -0.56
CA LEU A 15 -5.86 48.70 0.67
C LEU A 15 -6.96 48.50 1.73
N THR A 16 -7.86 49.47 1.91
CA THR A 16 -8.97 49.33 2.86
C THR A 16 -9.97 48.24 2.44
N MET A 17 -10.21 48.06 1.14
CA MET A 17 -11.03 46.96 0.63
C MET A 17 -10.40 45.60 0.92
N PHE A 18 -9.09 45.45 0.72
CA PHE A 18 -8.38 44.19 1.03
C PHE A 18 -8.33 43.90 2.54
N VAL A 19 -8.20 44.92 3.39
CA VAL A 19 -8.25 44.75 4.86
C VAL A 19 -9.66 44.36 5.32
N MET A 20 -10.71 44.93 4.74
CA MET A 20 -12.09 44.52 5.05
C MET A 20 -12.38 43.09 4.57
N LEU A 21 -11.91 42.70 3.38
CA LEU A 21 -12.02 41.31 2.88
C LEU A 21 -11.26 40.32 3.79
N GLY A 22 -10.05 40.68 4.23
CA GLY A 22 -9.25 39.87 5.16
C GLY A 22 -9.92 39.71 6.53
N ASN A 23 -10.58 40.75 7.04
CA ASN A 23 -11.33 40.67 8.30
C ASN A 23 -12.64 39.87 8.18
N MET A 24 -13.28 39.83 7.00
CA MET A 24 -14.44 38.96 6.77
C MET A 24 -14.03 37.48 6.70
N ILE A 25 -12.93 37.15 6.03
CA ILE A 25 -12.40 35.77 5.95
C ILE A 25 -11.94 35.27 7.34
N LYS A 26 -11.39 36.15 8.19
CA LYS A 26 -10.97 35.80 9.55
C LYS A 26 -12.16 35.50 10.47
N ARG A 27 -13.29 36.20 10.29
CA ARG A 27 -14.52 36.01 11.09
C ARG A 27 -15.30 34.75 10.73
N ASP A 28 -15.27 34.31 9.47
CA ASP A 28 -16.04 33.14 9.02
C ASP A 28 -15.27 31.82 9.15
N HIS A 29 -13.97 31.81 9.47
CA HIS A 29 -13.18 30.59 9.55
C HIS A 29 -12.36 30.35 10.84
N PHE A 30 -12.22 31.31 11.77
CA PHE A 30 -11.31 31.10 12.92
C PHE A 30 -11.79 31.52 14.32
N ASP A 31 -12.97 32.12 14.49
CA ASP A 31 -13.50 32.46 15.82
C ASP A 31 -14.82 31.71 16.12
N SER A 32 -14.77 30.38 16.25
CA SER A 32 -15.85 29.62 16.91
C SER A 32 -15.43 28.19 17.32
N VAL A 33 -14.39 28.03 18.14
CA VAL A 33 -14.32 26.86 19.05
C VAL A 33 -13.54 27.26 20.31
N GLU A 34 -14.08 28.22 21.06
CA GLU A 34 -13.67 28.42 22.45
C GLU A 34 -14.94 28.31 23.31
N GLY A 35 -15.35 27.07 23.57
CA GLY A 35 -16.56 26.78 24.32
C GLY A 35 -16.94 25.31 24.35
N LYS A 36 -16.52 24.64 25.45
CA LYS A 36 -16.94 23.32 25.97
C LYS A 36 -16.03 22.13 25.68
N PHE A 37 -15.01 21.97 26.53
CA PHE A 37 -14.63 20.69 27.12
C PHE A 37 -14.19 20.91 28.57
N PRO A 38 -14.82 20.28 29.58
CA PRO A 38 -14.31 20.33 30.95
C PRO A 38 -13.24 19.25 31.15
N GLY A 39 -12.06 19.67 31.60
CA GLY A 39 -11.08 18.77 32.25
C GLY A 39 -9.83 18.43 31.44
N ALA A 40 -8.96 19.41 31.23
CA ALA A 40 -7.53 19.16 31.01
C ALA A 40 -6.78 19.60 32.28
N ARG A 41 -6.32 18.63 33.07
CA ARG A 41 -5.22 18.83 34.01
C ARG A 41 -4.11 17.87 33.62
N ASP A 42 -2.92 18.43 33.42
CA ASP A 42 -1.69 17.73 33.13
C ASP A 42 -1.41 16.69 34.23
N VAL A 43 -1.17 15.44 33.84
CA VAL A 43 -0.70 14.38 34.75
C VAL A 43 0.68 13.93 34.30
N GLU A 44 1.62 14.17 35.20
CA GLU A 44 3.01 13.75 35.21
C GLU A 44 3.08 12.21 35.31
N PHE A 45 3.82 11.56 34.42
CA PHE A 45 3.93 10.10 34.37
C PHE A 45 5.15 9.61 35.16
N ASP A 46 4.89 8.86 36.23
CA ASP A 46 5.91 8.17 37.01
C ASP A 46 6.33 6.85 36.34
N SER A 47 7.61 6.50 36.51
CA SER A 47 8.26 5.37 35.84
C SER A 47 8.11 4.06 36.62
N GLU A 48 7.65 2.99 35.98
CA GLU A 48 7.89 1.62 36.44
C GLU A 48 8.56 0.75 35.37
N LYS A 49 9.60 0.04 35.80
CA LYS A 49 10.42 -0.90 35.02
C LYS A 49 9.73 -2.25 34.90
N VAL A 50 9.76 -2.86 33.71
CA VAL A 50 9.51 -4.31 33.56
C VAL A 50 10.54 -4.95 32.60
N SER A 51 10.93 -6.16 33.01
CA SER A 51 11.95 -7.12 32.57
C SER A 51 12.23 -7.30 31.07
N GLU A 52 13.52 -7.46 30.77
CA GLU A 52 14.08 -7.97 29.51
C GLU A 52 13.68 -9.43 29.25
N GLN A 53 13.26 -9.72 28.02
CA GLN A 53 13.59 -10.93 27.26
C GLN A 53 13.09 -10.75 25.81
N GLY A 54 14.02 -10.60 24.86
CA GLY A 54 13.75 -10.46 23.43
C GLY A 54 14.50 -9.29 22.82
N LEU A 55 15.60 -9.59 22.14
CA LEU A 55 16.59 -8.63 21.65
C LEU A 55 15.99 -7.70 20.56
N VAL A 56 15.41 -6.59 21.00
CA VAL A 56 15.15 -5.38 20.21
C VAL A 56 15.80 -4.25 21.00
N THR A 57 16.87 -3.69 20.46
CA THR A 57 17.59 -2.58 21.10
C THR A 57 16.74 -1.32 20.98
N PHE A 58 15.96 -0.99 22.00
CA PHE A 58 15.19 0.25 22.06
C PHE A 58 16.13 1.41 22.37
N SER A 59 16.30 2.34 21.43
CA SER A 59 17.01 3.59 21.69
C SER A 59 16.19 4.82 21.27
N LYS A 60 16.12 5.75 22.22
CA LYS A 60 15.57 7.12 22.24
C LYS A 60 14.09 7.33 21.88
N LYS A 61 13.33 7.75 22.90
CA LYS A 61 12.11 8.55 22.78
C LYS A 61 12.37 9.73 21.82
N SER A 62 11.87 9.62 20.60
CA SER A 62 11.62 10.79 19.76
C SER A 62 10.63 11.68 20.50
N THR A 63 10.94 12.96 20.62
CA THR A 63 10.12 13.96 21.34
C THR A 63 8.72 14.16 20.73
N ASN A 64 8.45 13.64 19.52
CA ASN A 64 7.23 13.92 18.75
C ASN A 64 6.47 12.67 18.23
N GLY A 65 6.25 11.64 19.09
CA GLY A 65 5.32 10.52 18.80
C GLY A 65 5.88 9.11 18.99
N PRO A 66 5.04 8.06 18.94
CA PRO A 66 5.37 6.66 19.23
C PRO A 66 6.01 5.95 18.03
N TRP A 67 7.05 6.56 17.46
CA TRP A 67 7.77 6.01 16.33
C TRP A 67 8.71 4.89 16.78
N VAL A 68 8.68 3.77 16.07
CA VAL A 68 9.56 2.63 16.32
C VAL A 68 10.50 2.51 15.12
N GLU A 69 11.81 2.38 15.37
CA GLU A 69 12.76 2.17 14.29
C GLU A 69 12.44 0.87 13.53
N GLY A 70 12.73 0.87 12.23
CA GLY A 70 12.56 -0.32 11.40
C GLY A 70 13.39 -1.49 11.93
N GLY A 71 12.92 -2.71 11.67
CA GLY A 71 13.75 -3.89 11.80
C GLY A 71 14.88 -3.88 10.76
N LEU A 72 15.86 -4.77 10.94
CA LEU A 72 16.91 -4.98 9.94
C LEU A 72 16.27 -5.42 8.61
N ASP A 73 16.84 -4.91 7.51
CA ASP A 73 16.50 -5.41 6.17
C ASP A 73 16.75 -6.92 6.13
N LEU A 74 15.69 -7.66 5.79
CA LEU A 74 15.78 -9.11 5.70
C LEU A 74 16.32 -9.47 4.31
N LYS A 75 17.23 -10.45 4.27
CA LYS A 75 17.79 -10.93 3.02
C LYS A 75 16.83 -11.95 2.40
N PRO A 76 16.66 -11.94 1.09
CA PRO A 76 15.98 -13.03 0.41
C PRO A 76 16.58 -14.40 0.75
N CYS A 77 15.74 -15.39 1.06
CA CYS A 77 16.19 -16.78 1.25
C CYS A 77 16.46 -17.49 -0.09
N TRP A 78 15.95 -16.95 -1.20
CA TRP A 78 16.17 -17.50 -2.53
C TRP A 78 17.50 -16.97 -3.11
N LYS A 79 18.18 -17.81 -3.89
CA LYS A 79 19.40 -17.42 -4.60
C LYS A 79 19.08 -17.11 -6.05
N GLU A 80 19.80 -16.16 -6.63
CA GLU A 80 19.82 -15.99 -8.08
C GLU A 80 20.35 -17.30 -8.72
N SER A 81 19.60 -17.84 -9.67
CA SER A 81 19.97 -19.05 -10.40
C SER A 81 20.99 -18.73 -11.49
N ASN A 82 22.17 -19.34 -11.40
CA ASN A 82 23.22 -19.26 -12.43
C ASN A 82 23.05 -20.33 -13.53
N PHE A 83 21.81 -20.63 -13.95
CA PHE A 83 21.54 -21.72 -14.90
C PHE A 83 21.41 -21.23 -16.35
N ASP A 84 21.94 -22.05 -17.26
CA ASP A 84 21.85 -21.91 -18.72
C ASP A 84 20.40 -21.99 -19.23
N ASP A 85 20.17 -21.45 -20.44
CA ASP A 85 18.87 -21.31 -21.11
C ASP A 85 18.07 -22.62 -21.05
N VAL A 86 16.95 -22.61 -20.31
CA VAL A 86 16.10 -23.79 -20.14
C VAL A 86 15.31 -24.03 -21.41
N GLU A 87 15.45 -25.21 -22.02
CA GLU A 87 14.64 -25.60 -23.17
C GLU A 87 13.16 -25.67 -22.73
N SER A 88 12.38 -24.69 -23.17
CA SER A 88 10.97 -24.52 -22.82
C SER A 88 10.06 -25.03 -23.92
N LYS A 89 8.96 -25.67 -23.56
CA LYS A 89 7.93 -26.12 -24.51
C LYS A 89 6.69 -25.27 -24.34
N GLY A 90 6.11 -24.80 -25.45
CA GLY A 90 4.84 -24.06 -25.40
C GLY A 90 4.87 -22.78 -24.56
N PHE A 91 3.67 -22.25 -24.29
CA PHE A 91 3.48 -20.93 -23.68
C PHE A 91 2.41 -20.93 -22.58
N VAL A 92 2.70 -20.15 -21.53
CA VAL A 92 1.76 -19.77 -20.49
C VAL A 92 1.46 -18.27 -20.62
N THR A 93 0.18 -17.93 -20.78
CA THR A 93 -0.30 -16.54 -20.78
C THR A 93 -1.24 -16.30 -19.61
N PHE A 94 -1.33 -15.06 -19.16
CA PHE A 94 -2.25 -14.64 -18.11
C PHE A 94 -2.44 -13.12 -18.18
N SER A 95 -3.43 -12.61 -17.45
CA SER A 95 -3.70 -11.18 -17.35
C SER A 95 -3.67 -10.76 -15.88
N LEU A 96 -3.10 -9.59 -15.60
CA LEU A 96 -3.10 -8.97 -14.29
C LEU A 96 -4.41 -8.20 -14.09
N THR A 97 -5.04 -8.33 -12.94
CA THR A 97 -6.36 -7.73 -12.67
C THR A 97 -6.50 -7.21 -11.24
N ASN A 98 -7.49 -6.34 -11.03
CA ASN A 98 -7.96 -5.84 -9.73
C ASN A 98 -7.01 -4.91 -8.95
N GLY A 99 -5.71 -4.90 -9.23
CA GLY A 99 -4.75 -4.00 -8.60
C GLY A 99 -3.44 -4.67 -8.19
N PRO A 100 -2.44 -3.89 -7.76
CA PRO A 100 -1.07 -4.36 -7.50
C PRO A 100 -1.00 -5.49 -6.45
N GLU A 101 -1.87 -5.51 -5.44
CA GLU A 101 -1.91 -6.58 -4.43
C GLU A 101 -2.33 -7.94 -5.02
N TYR A 102 -3.12 -7.93 -6.10
CA TYR A 102 -3.50 -9.13 -6.84
C TYR A 102 -2.41 -9.48 -7.85
N HIS A 103 -1.79 -8.47 -8.49
CA HIS A 103 -0.74 -8.69 -9.48
C HIS A 103 0.43 -9.50 -8.91
N VAL A 104 0.85 -9.16 -7.69
CA VAL A 104 1.87 -9.89 -6.92
C VAL A 104 1.54 -11.38 -6.80
N SER A 105 0.29 -11.71 -6.52
CA SER A 105 -0.15 -13.11 -6.35
C SER A 105 -0.30 -13.83 -7.71
N GLN A 106 -0.87 -13.15 -8.71
CA GLN A 106 -1.06 -13.69 -10.06
C GLN A 106 0.26 -14.04 -10.73
N ILE A 107 1.29 -13.18 -10.57
CA ILE A 107 2.63 -13.48 -11.06
C ILE A 107 3.25 -14.65 -10.32
N ALA A 108 3.11 -14.71 -8.99
CA ALA A 108 3.64 -15.82 -8.22
C ALA A 108 3.08 -17.16 -8.71
N ASP A 109 1.75 -17.26 -8.87
CA ASP A 109 1.12 -18.48 -9.36
C ASP A 109 1.53 -18.78 -10.81
N ALA A 110 1.57 -17.78 -11.69
CA ALA A 110 1.94 -17.99 -13.09
C ALA A 110 3.38 -18.46 -13.26
N VAL A 111 4.33 -17.90 -12.50
CA VAL A 111 5.74 -18.32 -12.50
C VAL A 111 5.89 -19.75 -11.97
N VAL A 112 5.21 -20.09 -10.87
CA VAL A 112 5.23 -21.45 -10.30
C VAL A 112 4.66 -22.46 -11.30
N VAL A 113 3.52 -22.16 -11.91
CA VAL A 113 2.91 -23.02 -12.95
C VAL A 113 3.85 -23.19 -14.14
N ALA A 114 4.34 -22.09 -14.72
CA ALA A 114 5.19 -22.13 -15.91
C ALA A 114 6.49 -22.91 -15.65
N ARG A 115 7.10 -22.74 -14.46
CA ARG A 115 8.27 -23.51 -14.05
C ARG A 115 7.96 -25.01 -13.95
N TYR A 116 6.86 -25.36 -13.29
CA TYR A 116 6.48 -26.75 -13.04
C TYR A 116 6.29 -27.52 -14.36
N ILE A 117 5.59 -26.94 -15.33
CA ILE A 117 5.30 -27.58 -16.63
C ILE A 117 6.37 -27.32 -17.71
N GLY A 118 7.43 -26.59 -17.40
CA GLY A 118 8.51 -26.28 -18.33
C GLY A 118 8.10 -25.37 -19.50
N ALA A 119 7.17 -24.43 -19.27
CA ALA A 119 6.65 -23.53 -20.28
C ALA A 119 7.35 -22.17 -20.32
N THR A 120 7.27 -21.50 -21.49
CA THR A 120 7.67 -20.09 -21.61
C THR A 120 6.58 -19.21 -21.03
N LEU A 121 6.93 -18.29 -20.14
CA LEU A 121 6.02 -17.29 -19.61
C LEU A 121 5.95 -16.09 -20.57
N VAL A 122 4.75 -15.74 -21.00
CA VAL A 122 4.52 -14.53 -21.80
C VAL A 122 4.22 -13.37 -20.87
N LEU A 123 4.82 -12.21 -21.15
CA LEU A 123 4.57 -10.98 -20.41
C LEU A 123 3.06 -10.67 -20.40
N PRO A 124 2.44 -10.48 -19.23
CA PRO A 124 0.99 -10.31 -19.14
C PRO A 124 0.58 -8.89 -19.54
N ASP A 125 -0.68 -8.72 -19.95
CA ASP A 125 -1.35 -7.43 -19.97
C ASP A 125 -1.96 -7.11 -18.59
N ILE A 126 -2.33 -5.84 -18.38
CA ILE A 126 -3.05 -5.39 -17.19
C ILE A 126 -4.47 -5.01 -17.61
N ARG A 127 -5.47 -5.59 -16.94
CA ARG A 127 -6.89 -5.37 -17.21
C ARG A 127 -7.54 -4.68 -16.02
N GLY A 128 -8.16 -3.53 -16.28
CA GLY A 128 -8.93 -2.80 -15.29
C GLY A 128 -10.34 -3.36 -15.09
N ASN A 129 -11.11 -2.65 -14.27
CA ASN A 129 -12.46 -3.06 -13.88
C ASN A 129 -13.51 -2.84 -14.99
N LYS A 130 -13.21 -1.99 -15.98
CA LYS A 130 -14.13 -1.64 -17.07
C LYS A 130 -13.79 -2.43 -18.34
N PRO A 131 -14.79 -2.91 -19.10
CA PRO A 131 -14.54 -3.53 -20.40
C PRO A 131 -13.72 -2.61 -21.31
N GLY A 132 -12.62 -3.13 -21.86
CA GLY A 132 -11.70 -2.37 -22.72
C GLY A 132 -10.63 -1.57 -21.97
N ASP A 133 -10.63 -1.54 -20.63
CA ASP A 133 -9.52 -0.99 -19.85
C ASP A 133 -8.36 -2.01 -19.87
N GLU A 134 -7.50 -1.86 -20.88
CA GLU A 134 -6.32 -2.69 -21.11
C GLU A 134 -5.09 -1.80 -21.16
N ARG A 135 -4.03 -2.24 -20.48
CA ARG A 135 -2.74 -1.55 -20.43
C ARG A 135 -1.63 -2.55 -20.62
N LYS A 136 -0.52 -2.07 -21.16
CA LYS A 136 0.68 -2.89 -21.26
C LYS A 136 1.37 -2.98 -19.91
N PHE A 137 2.10 -4.07 -19.69
CA PHE A 137 2.86 -4.28 -18.46
C PHE A 137 3.87 -3.15 -18.21
N GLU A 138 4.58 -2.72 -19.26
CA GLU A 138 5.61 -1.69 -19.21
C GLU A 138 5.10 -0.30 -18.81
N GLU A 139 3.79 -0.06 -18.86
CA GLU A 139 3.22 1.21 -18.41
C GLU A 139 3.30 1.37 -16.89
N ILE A 140 3.36 0.26 -16.14
CA ILE A 140 3.41 0.26 -14.67
C ILE A 140 4.71 -0.35 -14.14
N TYR A 141 5.17 -1.46 -14.73
CA TYR A 141 6.27 -2.27 -14.20
C TYR A 141 7.48 -2.28 -15.12
N ASP A 142 8.68 -2.39 -14.53
CA ASP A 142 9.94 -2.47 -15.25
C ASP A 142 10.11 -3.86 -15.89
N VAL A 143 9.96 -3.93 -17.21
CA VAL A 143 10.09 -5.19 -17.97
C VAL A 143 11.48 -5.78 -17.88
N GLU A 144 12.53 -4.94 -17.90
CA GLU A 144 13.90 -5.44 -17.91
C GLU A 144 14.25 -6.08 -16.58
N LYS A 145 13.87 -5.43 -15.47
CA LYS A 145 14.03 -6.01 -14.13
C LYS A 145 13.17 -7.25 -13.92
N PHE A 146 11.93 -7.25 -14.42
CA PHE A 146 11.07 -8.43 -14.36
C PHE A 146 11.70 -9.63 -15.07
N VAL A 147 12.12 -9.48 -16.34
CA VAL A 147 12.77 -10.56 -17.09
C VAL A 147 14.06 -11.00 -16.42
N LYS A 148 14.90 -10.05 -15.99
CA LYS A 148 16.18 -10.33 -15.33
C LYS A 148 15.99 -11.12 -14.03
N SER A 149 14.96 -10.80 -13.24
CA SER A 149 14.66 -11.47 -11.98
C SER A 149 14.26 -12.95 -12.14
N LEU A 150 13.84 -13.36 -13.33
CA LEU A 150 13.38 -14.72 -13.64
C LEU A 150 14.39 -15.55 -14.46
N VAL A 151 15.59 -15.01 -14.72
CA VAL A 151 16.66 -15.74 -15.40
C VAL A 151 17.04 -17.00 -14.61
N GLY A 152 17.10 -18.14 -15.30
CA GLY A 152 17.34 -19.45 -14.70
C GLY A 152 16.16 -20.02 -13.90
N VAL A 153 15.02 -19.34 -13.88
CA VAL A 153 13.78 -19.78 -13.22
C VAL A 153 12.74 -20.19 -14.25
N VAL A 154 12.37 -19.26 -15.14
CA VAL A 154 11.43 -19.48 -16.25
C VAL A 154 11.85 -18.58 -17.41
N LYS A 155 11.78 -19.08 -18.65
CA LYS A 155 11.99 -18.27 -19.85
C LYS A 155 10.84 -17.28 -20.01
N VAL A 156 11.15 -16.00 -20.17
CA VAL A 156 10.15 -14.94 -20.35
C VAL A 156 10.27 -14.31 -21.74
N VAL A 157 9.14 -14.14 -22.42
CA VAL A 157 9.07 -13.44 -23.72
C VAL A 157 8.09 -12.26 -23.65
N LYS A 158 8.39 -11.18 -24.37
CA LYS A 158 7.56 -9.96 -24.37
C LYS A 158 6.22 -10.15 -25.09
N GLY A 159 6.16 -11.07 -26.04
CA GLY A 159 4.97 -11.37 -26.83
C GLY A 159 5.06 -12.77 -27.41
N LEU A 160 3.93 -13.25 -27.94
CA LEU A 160 3.88 -14.54 -28.61
C LEU A 160 4.56 -14.47 -29.99
N PRO A 161 5.16 -15.58 -30.44
CA PRO A 161 5.58 -15.73 -31.83
C PRO A 161 4.42 -15.50 -32.82
N GLU A 162 4.72 -15.02 -34.03
CA GLU A 162 3.70 -14.70 -35.05
C GLU A 162 2.85 -15.90 -35.47
N ASP A 163 3.39 -17.11 -35.37
CA ASP A 163 2.73 -18.37 -35.69
C ASP A 163 1.81 -18.91 -34.58
N VAL A 164 1.78 -18.25 -33.41
CA VAL A 164 1.02 -18.70 -32.24
C VAL A 164 -0.13 -17.75 -31.93
N SER A 165 -1.37 -18.23 -32.10
CA SER A 165 -2.59 -17.45 -31.81
C SER A 165 -3.07 -17.67 -30.37
N ILE A 166 -3.37 -16.56 -29.66
CA ILE A 166 -3.96 -16.58 -28.31
C ILE A 166 -5.28 -17.35 -28.26
N ARG A 167 -6.03 -17.40 -29.37
CA ARG A 167 -7.34 -18.08 -29.42
C ARG A 167 -7.24 -19.59 -29.25
N ASP A 168 -6.05 -20.16 -29.46
CA ASP A 168 -5.82 -21.60 -29.41
C ASP A 168 -5.41 -22.07 -28.00
N PHE A 169 -5.34 -21.13 -27.03
CA PHE A 169 -4.93 -21.43 -25.66
C PHE A 169 -6.09 -22.00 -24.86
N ALA A 170 -5.88 -23.16 -24.24
CA ALA A 170 -6.83 -23.70 -23.28
C ALA A 170 -6.84 -22.84 -22.01
N VAL A 171 -8.02 -22.34 -21.62
CA VAL A 171 -8.17 -21.53 -20.40
C VAL A 171 -8.27 -22.45 -19.19
N VAL A 172 -7.37 -22.25 -18.22
CA VAL A 172 -7.32 -23.04 -16.99
C VAL A 172 -7.47 -22.12 -15.78
N LYS A 173 -8.35 -22.50 -14.85
CA LYS A 173 -8.53 -21.75 -13.60
C LYS A 173 -7.44 -22.12 -12.61
N VAL A 174 -6.84 -21.12 -11.98
CA VAL A 174 -5.75 -21.32 -11.01
C VAL A 174 -6.12 -20.66 -9.68
N PRO A 175 -6.11 -21.37 -8.55
CA PRO A 175 -6.34 -20.75 -7.26
C PRO A 175 -5.12 -19.92 -6.84
N ASN A 176 -5.35 -18.81 -6.14
CA ASN A 176 -4.29 -18.08 -5.44
C ASN A 176 -3.48 -19.02 -4.53
N ARG A 177 -2.15 -18.96 -4.62
CA ARG A 177 -1.21 -19.87 -3.94
C ARG A 177 -1.40 -21.31 -4.38
N VAL A 178 -1.30 -21.51 -5.69
CA VAL A 178 -1.43 -22.82 -6.33
C VAL A 178 -0.46 -23.85 -5.70
N SER A 179 -0.95 -25.06 -5.47
CA SER A 179 -0.12 -26.18 -4.98
C SER A 179 0.39 -27.03 -6.14
N GLU A 180 1.53 -27.69 -5.95
CA GLU A 180 2.07 -28.65 -6.94
C GLU A 180 1.03 -29.72 -7.32
N ASP A 181 0.31 -30.28 -6.34
CA ASP A 181 -0.77 -31.26 -6.58
C ASP A 181 -1.83 -30.70 -7.54
N HIS A 182 -2.24 -29.44 -7.37
CA HIS A 182 -3.22 -28.82 -8.26
C HIS A 182 -2.67 -28.66 -9.68
N ILE A 183 -1.39 -28.32 -9.81
CA ILE A 183 -0.74 -28.20 -11.12
C ILE A 183 -0.70 -29.57 -11.79
N ALA A 184 -0.24 -30.61 -11.08
CA ALA A 184 -0.11 -31.97 -11.60
C ALA A 184 -1.45 -32.58 -12.02
N GLU A 185 -2.50 -32.36 -11.22
CA GLU A 185 -3.81 -32.98 -11.45
C GLU A 185 -4.67 -32.21 -12.45
N GLN A 186 -4.60 -30.87 -12.47
CA GLN A 186 -5.56 -30.04 -13.19
C GLN A 186 -4.96 -29.25 -14.37
N ILE A 187 -3.68 -28.87 -14.30
CA ILE A 187 -3.05 -27.99 -15.28
C ILE A 187 -2.17 -28.77 -16.26
N GLU A 188 -1.30 -29.63 -15.75
CA GLU A 188 -0.35 -30.40 -16.53
C GLU A 188 -1.02 -31.28 -17.62
N PRO A 189 -2.14 -31.99 -17.36
CA PRO A 189 -2.80 -32.79 -18.40
C PRO A 189 -3.34 -31.94 -19.55
N VAL A 190 -3.88 -30.76 -19.23
CA VAL A 190 -4.40 -29.80 -20.21
C VAL A 190 -3.24 -29.24 -21.05
N PHE A 191 -2.13 -28.89 -20.40
CA PHE A 191 -0.94 -28.40 -21.06
C PHE A 191 -0.30 -29.44 -21.98
N ARG A 192 -0.18 -30.71 -21.55
CA ARG A 192 0.33 -31.80 -22.40
C ARG A 192 -0.51 -32.02 -23.67
N THR A 193 -1.80 -31.72 -23.61
CA THR A 193 -2.73 -31.87 -24.74
C THR A 193 -2.68 -30.68 -25.69
N ASN A 194 -2.67 -29.45 -25.16
CA ASN A 194 -2.83 -28.23 -25.96
C ASN A 194 -1.51 -27.48 -26.23
N SER A 195 -0.42 -27.87 -25.57
CA SER A 195 0.89 -27.18 -25.54
C SER A 195 0.89 -25.74 -25.02
N ASN A 196 -0.25 -25.06 -25.00
CA ASN A 196 -0.40 -23.65 -24.64
C ASN A 196 -1.60 -23.47 -23.71
N VAL A 197 -1.42 -22.76 -22.60
CA VAL A 197 -2.48 -22.52 -21.61
C VAL A 197 -2.57 -21.07 -21.20
N ARG A 198 -3.80 -20.59 -21.02
CA ARG A 198 -4.09 -19.27 -20.44
C ARG A 198 -4.60 -19.44 -19.03
N LEU A 199 -3.89 -18.86 -18.06
CA LEU A 199 -4.26 -18.94 -16.66
C LEU A 199 -5.29 -17.87 -16.32
N ALA A 200 -6.35 -18.28 -15.63
CA ALA A 200 -7.36 -17.42 -15.06
C ALA A 200 -7.34 -17.58 -13.54
N THR A 201 -6.57 -16.72 -12.86
CA THR A 201 -6.41 -16.78 -11.41
C THR A 201 -7.69 -16.34 -10.71
N PHE A 202 -8.11 -17.10 -9.69
CA PHE A 202 -9.19 -16.73 -8.80
C PHE A 202 -8.71 -16.78 -7.34
N PHE A 203 -9.35 -15.99 -6.49
CA PHE A 203 -8.92 -15.77 -5.11
C PHE A 203 -9.94 -16.38 -4.14
N PRO A 204 -9.92 -17.70 -3.90
CA PRO A 204 -10.87 -18.34 -2.98
C PRO A 204 -10.63 -17.91 -1.54
N SER A 205 -9.40 -17.50 -1.21
CA SER A 205 -9.03 -16.90 0.05
C SER A 205 -8.02 -15.78 -0.16
N VAL A 206 -8.19 -14.69 0.59
CA VAL A 206 -7.28 -13.54 0.63
C VAL A 206 -6.28 -13.61 1.79
N ASN A 207 -6.16 -14.78 2.43
CA ASN A 207 -5.32 -14.95 3.62
C ASN A 207 -3.85 -15.27 3.26
N MET A 208 -2.96 -14.35 3.57
CA MET A 208 -1.50 -14.50 3.38
C MET A 208 -0.77 -15.03 4.63
N ARG A 209 -1.49 -15.72 5.53
CA ARG A 209 -0.85 -16.39 6.67
C ARG A 209 0.04 -17.55 6.22
N LYS A 210 1.15 -17.73 6.94
CA LYS A 210 2.01 -18.91 6.83
C LYS A 210 1.20 -20.15 7.20
N THR A 211 1.34 -21.21 6.40
CA THR A 211 0.72 -22.51 6.68
C THR A 211 1.45 -23.21 7.83
N THR A 212 0.71 -23.86 8.73
CA THR A 212 1.26 -24.58 9.90
C THR A 212 1.97 -25.87 9.54
N LYS A 213 1.80 -26.37 8.30
CA LYS A 213 2.57 -27.49 7.77
C LYS A 213 3.98 -27.01 7.41
N THR A 214 4.95 -27.72 7.97
CA THR A 214 6.42 -27.59 7.92
C THR A 214 7.06 -27.72 6.54
N SER A 215 6.48 -27.14 5.48
CA SER A 215 7.23 -26.93 4.24
C SER A 215 7.94 -25.59 4.33
N ALA A 216 9.26 -25.58 4.10
CA ALA A 216 9.95 -24.37 3.69
C ALA A 216 9.14 -23.74 2.54
N SER A 217 8.92 -22.42 2.56
CA SER A 217 8.19 -21.78 1.47
C SER A 217 8.94 -22.02 0.16
N ASP A 218 8.19 -22.33 -0.90
CA ASP A 218 8.74 -22.49 -2.24
C ASP A 218 9.59 -21.26 -2.60
N PRO A 219 10.91 -21.40 -2.78
CA PRO A 219 11.80 -20.30 -3.13
C PRO A 219 11.38 -19.59 -4.42
N VAL A 220 10.72 -20.31 -5.34
CA VAL A 220 10.23 -19.78 -6.62
C VAL A 220 9.04 -18.88 -6.38
N ALA A 221 8.05 -19.35 -5.61
CA ALA A 221 6.93 -18.52 -5.20
C ALA A 221 7.40 -17.28 -4.43
N CYS A 222 8.38 -17.41 -3.54
CA CYS A 222 8.94 -16.28 -2.80
C CYS A 222 9.63 -15.25 -3.72
N LEU A 223 10.50 -15.71 -4.62
CA LEU A 223 11.13 -14.86 -5.64
C LEU A 223 10.05 -14.17 -6.48
N ALA A 224 9.09 -14.92 -7.00
CA ALA A 224 8.05 -14.40 -7.86
C ALA A 224 7.19 -13.34 -7.15
N MET A 225 6.87 -13.55 -5.88
CA MET A 225 6.03 -12.65 -5.09
C MET A 225 6.75 -11.37 -4.65
N PHE A 226 8.03 -11.44 -4.31
CA PHE A 226 8.74 -10.32 -3.67
C PHE A 226 9.91 -9.74 -4.47
N GLY A 227 10.38 -10.44 -5.50
CA GLY A 227 11.60 -10.10 -6.24
C GLY A 227 11.40 -9.78 -7.72
N THR A 228 10.18 -9.83 -8.26
CA THR A 228 9.95 -9.64 -9.70
C THR A 228 9.32 -8.30 -10.09
N LEU A 229 8.44 -7.77 -9.25
CA LEU A 229 7.69 -6.55 -9.56
C LEU A 229 8.36 -5.31 -9.01
N GLU A 230 8.97 -4.54 -9.91
CA GLU A 230 9.45 -3.18 -9.68
C GLU A 230 8.71 -2.20 -10.57
N LEU A 231 8.50 -0.97 -10.09
CA LEU A 231 7.89 0.09 -10.89
C LEU A 231 8.83 0.50 -12.01
N GLN A 232 8.25 0.79 -13.18
CA GLN A 232 8.99 1.47 -14.23
C GLN A 232 9.38 2.90 -13.80
N PRO A 233 10.49 3.47 -14.33
CA PRO A 233 11.09 4.68 -13.79
C PRO A 233 10.13 5.86 -13.63
N GLU A 234 9.27 6.12 -14.62
CA GLU A 234 8.35 7.27 -14.58
C GLU A 234 7.34 7.17 -13.42
N VAL A 235 6.83 5.96 -13.15
CA VAL A 235 5.87 5.73 -12.05
C VAL A 235 6.59 5.79 -10.72
N ASN A 236 7.82 5.25 -10.66
CA ASN A 236 8.63 5.30 -9.45
C ASN A 236 9.00 6.75 -9.06
N GLU A 237 9.41 7.58 -10.03
CA GLU A 237 9.71 9.00 -9.82
C GLU A 237 8.53 9.77 -9.23
N VAL A 238 7.30 9.45 -9.65
CA VAL A 238 6.09 10.06 -9.10
C VAL A 238 5.89 9.66 -7.64
N VAL A 239 6.03 8.37 -7.31
CA VAL A 239 5.92 7.88 -5.93
C VAL A 239 7.00 8.51 -5.05
N ASP A 240 8.25 8.53 -5.51
CA ASP A 240 9.38 9.09 -4.77
C ASP A 240 9.19 10.59 -4.53
N SER A 241 8.74 11.34 -5.54
CA SER A 241 8.40 12.76 -5.40
C SER A 241 7.31 13.00 -4.35
N MET A 242 6.27 12.15 -4.32
CA MET A 242 5.21 12.23 -3.31
C MET A 242 5.75 11.95 -1.90
N ILE A 243 6.62 10.96 -1.75
CA ILE A 243 7.28 10.63 -0.47
C ILE A 243 8.16 11.78 -0.01
N GLU A 244 9.02 12.33 -0.88
CA GLU A 244 9.89 13.47 -0.57
C GLU A 244 9.09 14.69 -0.12
N ARG A 245 7.97 14.96 -0.79
CA ARG A 245 7.06 16.05 -0.42
C ARG A 245 6.46 15.82 0.96
N LEU A 246 5.97 14.61 1.27
CA LEU A 246 5.46 14.28 2.61
C LEU A 246 6.55 14.40 3.67
N ARG A 247 7.75 13.87 3.42
CA ARG A 247 8.91 14.02 4.33
C ARG A 247 9.23 15.49 4.60
N THR A 248 9.17 16.34 3.58
CA THR A 248 9.37 17.78 3.71
C THR A 248 8.27 18.47 4.55
N LEU A 249 7.02 18.01 4.47
CA LEU A 249 5.90 18.50 5.28
C LEU A 249 5.98 17.99 6.74
N SER A 250 6.67 16.87 6.95
CA SER A 250 6.90 16.19 8.23
C SER A 250 8.13 16.64 9.02
N ARG A 251 8.65 17.85 8.81
CA ARG A 251 9.85 18.36 9.54
C ARG A 251 9.77 18.23 11.07
N LYS A 252 8.56 18.38 11.64
CA LYS A 252 8.34 18.25 13.09
C LYS A 252 8.37 16.80 13.59
N SER A 253 8.29 15.82 12.70
CA SER A 253 8.34 14.39 13.02
C SER A 253 9.57 13.73 12.40
N ASP A 254 10.67 14.48 12.23
CA ASP A 254 11.92 14.03 11.60
C ASP A 254 11.73 13.46 10.19
N GLY A 255 10.78 14.03 9.44
CA GLY A 255 10.45 13.57 8.10
C GLY A 255 9.53 12.34 8.07
N ARG A 256 9.09 11.81 9.21
CA ARG A 256 8.24 10.61 9.26
C ARG A 256 6.78 10.89 8.98
N PHE A 257 6.09 9.97 8.31
CA PHE A 257 4.67 10.06 8.03
C PHE A 257 3.95 8.73 8.19
N ILE A 258 2.64 8.81 8.41
CA ILE A 258 1.74 7.66 8.48
C ILE A 258 1.01 7.54 7.14
N ALA A 259 0.97 6.36 6.56
CA ALA A 259 0.02 6.03 5.50
C ALA A 259 -1.18 5.29 6.11
N VAL A 260 -2.37 5.80 5.86
CA VAL A 260 -3.63 5.18 6.28
C VAL A 260 -4.36 4.71 5.02
N ASP A 261 -4.61 3.40 4.94
CA ASP A 261 -5.45 2.84 3.89
C ASP A 261 -6.92 3.10 4.23
N LEU A 262 -7.44 4.21 3.74
CA LEU A 262 -8.80 4.69 3.95
C LEU A 262 -9.31 5.29 2.64
N ARG A 263 -10.24 4.58 2.00
CA ARG A 263 -11.05 5.06 0.88
C ARG A 263 -12.52 5.03 1.29
N VAL A 264 -13.16 6.20 1.31
CA VAL A 264 -14.54 6.38 1.81
C VAL A 264 -15.51 5.48 1.04
N GLU A 265 -15.42 5.47 -0.29
CA GLU A 265 -16.27 4.63 -1.14
C GLU A 265 -16.16 3.12 -0.83
N ILE A 266 -14.97 2.63 -0.46
CA ILE A 266 -14.77 1.22 -0.13
C ILE A 266 -15.36 0.91 1.24
N LEU A 267 -15.22 1.83 2.20
CA LEU A 267 -15.83 1.72 3.52
C LEU A 267 -17.36 1.68 3.41
N ASP A 268 -17.96 2.55 2.60
CA ASP A 268 -19.40 2.60 2.37
C ASP A 268 -19.91 1.32 1.70
N LYS A 269 -19.23 0.86 0.64
CA LYS A 269 -19.57 -0.41 -0.04
C LYS A 269 -19.50 -1.61 0.90
N LYS A 270 -18.61 -1.59 1.89
CA LYS A 270 -18.49 -2.65 2.91
C LYS A 270 -19.45 -2.48 4.09
N GLY A 271 -20.25 -1.42 4.13
CA GLY A 271 -21.16 -1.15 5.24
C GLY A 271 -20.43 -0.89 6.55
N CYS A 272 -19.29 -0.20 6.50
CA CYS A 272 -18.46 0.14 7.66
C CYS A 272 -19.09 1.24 8.51
N HIS A 273 -20.31 0.99 9.00
CA HIS A 273 -21.05 1.86 9.90
C HIS A 273 -20.96 1.29 11.33
N GLY A 274 -20.61 2.14 12.30
CA GLY A 274 -20.76 2.00 13.75
C GLY A 274 -20.82 0.60 14.41
N SER A 275 -19.88 0.36 15.33
CA SER A 275 -19.79 -0.71 16.36
C SER A 275 -20.61 -2.00 16.18
N SER A 276 -19.95 -3.09 15.83
CA SER A 276 -20.51 -4.44 15.98
C SER A 276 -20.30 -4.89 17.42
N ALA A 277 -21.39 -5.04 18.17
CA ALA A 277 -21.38 -5.29 19.61
C ALA A 277 -20.83 -6.67 20.04
N THR A 278 -20.48 -7.57 19.10
CA THR A 278 -20.12 -8.97 19.44
C THR A 278 -19.05 -9.61 18.53
N GLY A 279 -18.26 -8.84 17.78
CA GLY A 279 -17.22 -9.40 16.89
C GLY A 279 -15.99 -8.51 16.72
N THR A 280 -14.86 -9.09 16.28
CA THR A 280 -13.67 -8.32 15.88
C THR A 280 -14.04 -7.46 14.66
N LYS A 281 -14.05 -6.14 14.84
CA LYS A 281 -14.38 -5.20 13.78
C LYS A 281 -13.43 -5.34 12.59
N SER A 282 -13.98 -5.40 11.38
CA SER A 282 -13.21 -5.65 10.14
C SER A 282 -12.83 -4.38 9.37
N CYS A 283 -13.42 -3.24 9.74
CA CYS A 283 -13.12 -1.93 9.16
C CYS A 283 -13.41 -0.76 10.10
N PHE A 284 -12.79 0.40 9.85
CA PHE A 284 -12.83 1.59 10.70
C PHE A 284 -13.02 2.86 9.86
N ASN A 285 -13.86 3.78 10.34
CA ASN A 285 -14.07 5.06 9.67
C ASN A 285 -13.03 6.12 10.07
N ALA A 286 -13.08 7.29 9.44
CA ALA A 286 -12.11 8.37 9.67
C ALA A 286 -12.04 8.83 11.14
N GLN A 287 -13.19 8.95 11.81
CA GLN A 287 -13.27 9.34 13.21
C GLN A 287 -12.59 8.31 14.12
N GLU A 288 -12.84 7.02 13.89
CA GLU A 288 -12.25 5.93 14.67
C GLU A 288 -10.75 5.84 14.49
N ILE A 289 -10.26 5.98 13.25
CA ILE A 289 -8.83 6.07 12.97
C ILE A 289 -8.21 7.28 13.68
N ALA A 290 -8.85 8.45 13.62
CA ALA A 290 -8.35 9.66 14.25
C ALA A 290 -8.21 9.52 15.78
N ILE A 291 -9.25 8.97 16.42
CA ILE A 291 -9.27 8.71 17.86
C ILE A 291 -8.21 7.65 18.21
N PHE A 292 -8.13 6.57 17.44
CA PHE A 292 -7.14 5.50 17.63
C PHE A 292 -5.71 6.06 17.62
N LEU A 293 -5.35 6.80 16.56
CA LEU A 293 -4.01 7.40 16.40
C LEU A 293 -3.67 8.36 17.57
N ARG A 294 -4.63 9.17 17.99
CA ARG A 294 -4.45 10.07 19.14
C ARG A 294 -4.23 9.28 20.45
N LYS A 295 -5.04 8.24 20.70
CA LYS A 295 -4.96 7.42 21.93
C LYS A 295 -3.67 6.60 22.03
N ILE A 296 -3.05 6.23 20.92
CA ILE A 296 -1.76 5.52 20.92
C ILE A 296 -0.54 6.46 20.95
N GLY A 297 -0.76 7.77 20.98
CA GLY A 297 0.27 8.77 21.27
C GLY A 297 0.72 9.64 20.08
N PHE A 298 0.09 9.55 18.90
CA PHE A 298 0.42 10.47 17.81
C PHE A 298 -0.18 11.87 18.07
N GLY A 299 0.65 12.90 17.89
CA GLY A 299 0.25 14.30 18.10
C GLY A 299 -0.23 14.99 16.83
N LYS A 300 -0.84 16.18 16.97
CA LYS A 300 -1.41 16.99 15.86
C LYS A 300 -0.43 17.32 14.72
N ASP A 301 0.87 17.35 15.02
CA ASP A 301 1.92 17.66 14.04
C ASP A 301 2.31 16.46 13.17
N THR A 302 1.72 15.28 13.42
CA THR A 302 1.88 14.06 12.62
C THR A 302 1.32 14.27 11.22
N THR A 303 2.13 13.96 10.21
CA THR A 303 1.71 14.00 8.81
C THR A 303 1.09 12.66 8.42
N ILE A 304 -0.08 12.72 7.78
CA ILE A 304 -0.85 11.56 7.37
C ILE A 304 -1.11 11.62 5.86
N TYR A 305 -0.79 10.54 5.17
CA TYR A 305 -1.22 10.26 3.80
C TYR A 305 -2.43 9.33 3.83
N LEU A 306 -3.48 9.68 3.08
CA LEU A 306 -4.66 8.85 2.87
C LEU A 306 -4.65 8.25 1.47
N THR A 307 -5.04 6.99 1.34
CA THR A 307 -5.25 6.34 0.03
C THR A 307 -6.47 6.89 -0.73
N GLN A 308 -7.25 7.76 -0.08
CA GLN A 308 -8.32 8.53 -0.70
C GLN A 308 -7.79 9.43 -1.84
N PRO A 309 -8.42 9.40 -3.05
CA PRO A 309 -8.02 10.24 -4.17
C PRO A 309 -8.17 11.73 -3.91
N ARG A 310 -9.40 12.16 -3.60
CA ARG A 310 -9.81 13.56 -3.40
C ARG A 310 -10.40 13.76 -2.01
N TRP A 311 -10.38 15.00 -1.52
CA TRP A 311 -10.95 15.30 -0.20
C TRP A 311 -12.44 14.98 -0.15
N ASP A 312 -12.89 14.47 1.00
CA ASP A 312 -14.26 14.12 1.30
C ASP A 312 -14.59 14.65 2.70
N GLU A 313 -15.79 15.21 2.89
CA GLU A 313 -16.20 15.84 4.16
C GLU A 313 -16.18 14.88 5.35
N SER A 314 -16.36 13.57 5.12
CA SER A 314 -16.27 12.57 6.18
C SER A 314 -14.86 12.47 6.80
N LEU A 315 -13.84 13.04 6.15
CA LEU A 315 -12.46 13.09 6.61
C LEU A 315 -12.16 14.30 7.50
N ASP A 316 -13.10 15.24 7.64
CA ASP A 316 -12.87 16.51 8.36
C ASP A 316 -12.47 16.26 9.82
N VAL A 317 -13.09 15.29 10.49
CA VAL A 317 -12.71 14.90 11.87
C VAL A 317 -11.25 14.45 11.94
N LEU A 318 -10.75 13.72 10.95
CA LEU A 318 -9.35 13.31 10.91
C LEU A 318 -8.42 14.50 10.67
N LYS A 319 -8.83 15.46 9.83
CA LYS A 319 -8.11 16.70 9.56
C LYS A 319 -8.06 17.63 10.76
N ASP A 320 -9.14 17.77 11.51
CA ASP A 320 -9.21 18.58 12.72
C ASP A 320 -8.24 18.05 13.79
N ILE A 321 -8.16 16.73 13.91
CA ILE A 321 -7.27 16.06 14.85
C ILE A 321 -5.81 16.08 14.37
N PHE A 322 -5.58 15.89 13.08
CA PHE A 322 -4.28 15.89 12.40
C PHE A 322 -4.32 16.84 11.19
N PRO A 323 -4.04 18.15 11.38
CA PRO A 323 -4.13 19.16 10.32
C PRO A 323 -3.23 18.88 9.11
N LYS A 324 -2.18 18.07 9.27
CA LYS A 324 -1.28 17.62 8.20
C LYS A 324 -1.74 16.30 7.57
N THR A 325 -3.05 16.14 7.37
CA THR A 325 -3.63 15.03 6.62
C THR A 325 -3.77 15.40 5.15
N TYR A 326 -3.33 14.52 4.26
CA TYR A 326 -3.23 14.78 2.83
C TYR A 326 -3.80 13.60 2.02
N THR A 327 -4.58 13.92 0.99
CA THR A 327 -5.06 12.97 -0.02
C THR A 327 -4.07 12.88 -1.18
N LYS A 328 -4.28 11.88 -2.05
CA LYS A 328 -3.47 11.66 -3.25
C LYS A 328 -3.38 12.92 -4.13
N GLU A 329 -4.52 13.56 -4.41
CA GLU A 329 -4.59 14.79 -5.20
C GLU A 329 -3.80 15.96 -4.60
N SER A 330 -3.76 16.05 -3.27
CA SER A 330 -3.08 17.16 -2.59
C SER A 330 -1.54 17.04 -2.64
N ILE A 331 -1.02 15.81 -2.74
CA ILE A 331 0.43 15.52 -2.72
C ILE A 331 0.99 15.33 -4.12
N LEU A 332 0.22 14.77 -5.05
CA LEU A 332 0.68 14.51 -6.41
C LEU A 332 1.11 15.81 -7.14
N PRO A 333 2.25 15.82 -7.85
CA PRO A 333 2.67 16.96 -8.67
C PRO A 333 1.59 17.35 -9.70
N ALA A 334 1.39 18.66 -9.88
CA ALA A 334 0.27 19.17 -10.68
C ALA A 334 0.32 18.72 -12.15
N ASP A 335 1.51 18.66 -12.73
CA ASP A 335 1.78 18.21 -14.09
C ASP A 335 1.56 16.69 -14.29
N LYS A 336 1.57 15.91 -13.20
CA LYS A 336 1.37 14.46 -13.23
C LYS A 336 -0.09 14.05 -13.01
N LYS A 337 -0.95 14.94 -12.50
CA LYS A 337 -2.36 14.65 -12.18
C LYS A 337 -3.14 14.11 -13.38
N ALA A 338 -2.93 14.68 -14.56
CA ALA A 338 -3.66 14.29 -15.76
C ALA A 338 -3.46 12.82 -16.16
N LYS A 339 -2.31 12.21 -15.83
CA LYS A 339 -2.03 10.80 -16.13
C LYS A 339 -2.39 9.86 -14.97
N PHE A 340 -2.09 10.28 -13.74
CA PHE A 340 -2.15 9.41 -12.57
C PHE A 340 -3.46 9.54 -11.75
N LEU A 341 -4.29 10.55 -12.03
CA LEU A 341 -5.60 10.80 -11.37
C LEU A 341 -6.73 11.10 -12.37
N GLU A 342 -6.54 10.76 -13.66
CA GLU A 342 -7.52 11.09 -14.70
C GLU A 342 -8.89 10.47 -14.44
N SER A 343 -8.87 9.20 -14.01
CA SER A 343 -10.05 8.39 -13.76
C SER A 343 -9.99 7.85 -12.33
N GLU A 344 -11.11 8.01 -11.63
CA GLU A 344 -11.30 7.41 -10.32
C GLU A 344 -11.15 5.89 -10.40
N ASP A 345 -10.49 5.33 -9.40
CA ASP A 345 -10.17 3.90 -9.29
C ASP A 345 -9.30 3.35 -10.42
N SER A 346 -8.52 4.22 -11.08
CA SER A 346 -7.54 3.77 -12.07
C SER A 346 -6.45 2.87 -11.47
N GLU A 347 -5.83 2.04 -12.31
CA GLU A 347 -4.73 1.17 -11.87
C GLU A 347 -3.54 1.97 -11.32
N PHE A 348 -3.25 3.15 -11.87
CA PHE A 348 -2.20 4.03 -11.37
C PHE A 348 -2.46 4.52 -9.94
N GLU A 349 -3.71 4.84 -9.61
CA GLU A 349 -4.08 5.22 -8.26
C GLU A 349 -3.82 4.11 -7.25
N LYS A 350 -4.19 2.87 -7.59
CA LYS A 350 -3.97 1.70 -6.73
C LYS A 350 -2.49 1.40 -6.57
N VAL A 351 -1.71 1.55 -7.65
CA VAL A 351 -0.25 1.42 -7.64
C VAL A 351 0.39 2.44 -6.70
N ILE A 352 0.04 3.73 -6.83
CA ILE A 352 0.54 4.78 -5.92
C ILE A 352 0.22 4.41 -4.46
N ASP A 353 -1.03 4.04 -4.17
CA ASP A 353 -1.44 3.69 -2.80
C ASP A 353 -0.65 2.51 -2.23
N PHE A 354 -0.47 1.44 -3.02
CA PHE A 354 0.27 0.26 -2.60
C PHE A 354 1.72 0.60 -2.23
N TYR A 355 2.40 1.42 -3.04
CA TYR A 355 3.79 1.78 -2.79
C TYR A 355 3.95 2.85 -1.70
N MET A 356 3.06 3.84 -1.61
CA MET A 356 3.05 4.82 -0.52
C MET A 356 2.86 4.14 0.84
N CYS A 357 1.91 3.21 0.95
CA CYS A 357 1.68 2.41 2.15
C CYS A 357 2.85 1.45 2.46
N SER A 358 3.51 0.92 1.43
CA SER A 358 4.67 0.05 1.61
C SER A 358 5.92 0.80 2.07
N GLN A 359 6.07 2.08 1.70
CA GLN A 359 7.26 2.89 1.98
C GLN A 359 7.13 3.80 3.21
N SER A 360 5.92 4.03 3.72
CA SER A 360 5.68 4.89 4.89
C SER A 360 6.39 4.39 6.16
N ASP A 361 6.63 5.28 7.11
CA ASP A 361 7.22 4.89 8.40
C ASP A 361 6.22 4.07 9.23
N VAL A 362 4.94 4.45 9.19
CA VAL A 362 3.83 3.73 9.84
C VAL A 362 2.78 3.41 8.79
N PHE A 363 2.26 2.19 8.80
CA PHE A 363 1.10 1.81 8.01
C PHE A 363 -0.10 1.44 8.89
N VAL A 364 -1.28 1.98 8.56
CA VAL A 364 -2.54 1.75 9.28
C VAL A 364 -3.61 1.29 8.28
N PRO A 365 -4.01 0.01 8.29
CA PRO A 365 -5.11 -0.47 7.46
C PRO A 365 -6.45 -0.11 8.10
N ALA A 366 -7.28 0.72 7.44
CA ALA A 366 -8.65 0.93 7.92
C ALA A 366 -9.55 -0.27 7.59
N ILE A 367 -9.14 -1.16 6.69
CA ILE A 367 -9.89 -2.34 6.28
C ILE A 367 -8.99 -3.57 6.27
N SER A 368 -9.49 -4.68 6.84
CA SER A 368 -8.83 -5.97 6.68
C SER A 368 -9.05 -6.52 5.25
N GLY A 369 -8.00 -7.04 4.62
CA GLY A 369 -8.12 -7.62 3.28
C GLY A 369 -6.78 -7.90 2.62
N LEU A 370 -6.85 -8.17 1.31
CA LEU A 370 -5.68 -8.53 0.49
C LEU A 370 -4.68 -7.37 0.37
N PHE A 371 -5.17 -6.13 0.26
CA PHE A 371 -4.32 -4.93 0.21
C PHE A 371 -3.44 -4.83 1.46
N TYR A 372 -4.05 -4.85 2.65
CA TYR A 372 -3.34 -4.92 3.93
C TYR A 372 -2.32 -6.06 3.97
N ALA A 373 -2.72 -7.28 3.58
CA ALA A 373 -1.83 -8.43 3.62
C ALA A 373 -0.60 -8.25 2.72
N ASN A 374 -0.76 -7.82 1.48
CA ASN A 374 0.36 -7.64 0.55
C ASN A 374 1.26 -6.45 0.91
N VAL A 375 0.68 -5.33 1.37
CA VAL A 375 1.47 -4.21 1.92
C VAL A 375 2.29 -4.69 3.11
N ALA A 376 1.70 -5.49 4.01
CA ALA A 376 2.44 -6.08 5.12
C ALA A 376 3.60 -6.97 4.65
N GLY A 377 3.39 -7.79 3.62
CA GLY A 377 4.45 -8.58 3.00
C GLY A 377 5.62 -7.74 2.48
N LYS A 378 5.33 -6.68 1.71
CA LYS A 378 6.35 -5.78 1.16
C LYS A 378 7.08 -4.97 2.24
N ARG A 379 6.36 -4.59 3.30
CA ARG A 379 6.94 -3.93 4.48
C ARG A 379 7.86 -4.86 5.27
N ILE A 380 7.47 -6.12 5.46
CA ILE A 380 8.33 -7.14 6.12
C ILE A 380 9.63 -7.32 5.32
N ALA A 381 9.54 -7.43 3.99
CA ALA A 381 10.69 -7.55 3.11
C ALA A 381 11.72 -6.42 3.27
N SER A 382 11.26 -5.20 3.57
CA SER A 382 12.09 -3.99 3.69
C SER A 382 12.27 -3.50 5.12
N GLY A 383 12.10 -4.39 6.11
CA GLY A 383 12.30 -4.08 7.53
C GLY A 383 11.28 -3.10 8.15
N LYS A 384 10.26 -2.63 7.42
CA LYS A 384 9.28 -1.63 7.88
C LYS A 384 8.15 -2.23 8.71
N THR A 385 8.49 -2.76 9.88
CA THR A 385 7.58 -3.58 10.71
C THR A 385 6.54 -2.79 11.50
N GLN A 386 6.57 -1.45 11.52
CA GLN A 386 5.56 -0.65 12.21
C GLN A 386 4.25 -0.61 11.40
N ILE A 387 3.41 -1.62 11.63
CA ILE A 387 2.05 -1.74 11.08
C ILE A 387 1.07 -1.78 12.25
N LEU A 388 0.16 -0.81 12.32
CA LEU A 388 -0.73 -0.61 13.46
C LEU A 388 -2.16 -0.90 13.04
N VAL A 389 -2.77 -1.94 13.61
CA VAL A 389 -4.17 -2.31 13.33
C VAL A 389 -5.08 -1.54 14.29
N PRO A 390 -6.04 -0.76 13.77
CA PRO A 390 -6.97 -0.02 14.61
C PRO A 390 -7.79 -0.93 15.52
N ALA A 391 -8.15 -0.41 16.69
CA ALA A 391 -9.02 -1.08 17.65
C ALA A 391 -9.72 -0.03 18.53
N ASP A 392 -10.87 -0.40 19.09
CA ASP A 392 -11.54 0.40 20.10
C ASP A 392 -10.74 0.35 21.41
N ILE A 393 -10.23 1.49 21.84
CA ILE A 393 -9.47 1.63 23.09
C ILE A 393 -10.42 2.17 24.17
N PRO A 394 -10.82 1.36 25.18
CA PRO A 394 -11.77 1.79 26.21
C PRO A 394 -11.20 2.87 27.14
N GLY A 395 -9.87 2.91 27.33
CA GLY A 395 -9.18 3.89 28.16
C GLY A 395 -8.86 5.22 27.46
N THR A 396 -8.11 6.07 28.16
CA THR A 396 -7.61 7.36 27.65
C THR A 396 -6.42 7.21 26.71
N SER A 397 -5.62 6.16 26.89
CA SER A 397 -4.47 5.83 26.05
C SER A 397 -4.19 4.33 26.01
N SER A 398 -3.37 3.89 25.06
CA SER A 398 -2.85 2.52 24.96
C SER A 398 -1.43 2.54 24.40
N SER A 399 -0.60 1.57 24.77
CA SER A 399 0.72 1.42 24.16
C SER A 399 0.61 1.06 22.68
N VAL A 400 1.42 1.70 21.83
CA VAL A 400 1.50 1.41 20.39
C VAL A 400 1.79 -0.06 20.11
N THR A 401 2.57 -0.72 20.97
CA THR A 401 2.98 -2.14 20.82
C THR A 401 1.81 -3.11 20.90
N ASN A 402 0.75 -2.74 21.62
CA ASN A 402 -0.46 -3.56 21.76
C ASN A 402 -1.26 -3.63 20.47
N HIS A 403 -1.00 -2.70 19.54
CA HIS A 403 -1.72 -2.56 18.28
C HIS A 403 -0.89 -2.98 17.08
N PHE A 404 0.27 -3.60 17.29
CA PHE A 404 1.02 -4.18 16.19
C PHE A 404 0.22 -5.28 15.49
N SER A 405 0.26 -5.22 14.16
CA SER A 405 -0.30 -6.23 13.28
C SER A 405 0.07 -7.65 13.75
N PRO A 406 -0.89 -8.60 13.77
CA PRO A 406 -0.59 -10.01 14.00
C PRO A 406 0.46 -10.58 13.03
N TYR A 407 0.56 -10.04 11.81
CA TYR A 407 1.60 -10.40 10.83
C TYR A 407 3.01 -10.10 11.33
N ILE A 408 3.15 -9.11 12.19
CA ILE A 408 4.42 -8.69 12.79
C ILE A 408 4.59 -9.36 14.15
N SER A 409 3.66 -9.15 15.08
CA SER A 409 3.79 -9.61 16.47
C SER A 409 3.82 -11.13 16.60
N LYS A 410 3.09 -11.87 15.76
CA LYS A 410 3.09 -13.34 15.74
C LYS A 410 3.95 -13.94 14.62
N LYS A 411 4.65 -13.10 13.84
CA LYS A 411 5.41 -13.51 12.64
C LYS A 411 4.67 -14.50 11.74
N ASN A 412 3.36 -14.32 11.58
CA ASN A 412 2.49 -15.31 10.93
C ASN A 412 2.17 -15.00 9.46
N HIS A 413 2.79 -13.98 8.86
CA HIS A 413 2.72 -13.69 7.43
C HIS A 413 3.65 -14.60 6.63
N LEU A 414 3.29 -14.95 5.39
CA LEU A 414 4.13 -15.82 4.53
C LEU A 414 5.49 -15.19 4.19
N ALA A 415 5.60 -13.86 4.17
CA ALA A 415 6.87 -13.18 3.92
C ALA A 415 7.97 -13.64 4.90
N HIS A 416 7.64 -13.95 6.17
CA HIS A 416 8.62 -14.45 7.15
C HIS A 416 9.22 -15.81 6.81
N SER A 417 8.65 -16.57 5.87
CA SER A 417 9.30 -17.78 5.34
C SER A 417 10.17 -17.51 4.11
N CYS A 418 9.94 -16.39 3.43
CA CYS A 418 10.66 -16.01 2.23
C CYS A 418 11.96 -15.24 2.52
N PHE A 419 12.09 -14.63 3.69
CA PHE A 419 13.25 -13.84 4.08
C PHE A 419 14.00 -14.42 5.28
N CYS A 420 15.34 -14.34 5.20
CA CYS A 420 16.38 -14.86 6.07
C CYS A 420 17.31 -13.69 6.47
#